data_AF-A0A2N5B5U5-F1
#
_entry.id   AF-A0A2N5B5U5-F1
#
_cell.length_a   1.000
_cell.length_b   1.000
_cell.length_c   1.000
_cell.angle_alpha   90.00
_cell.angle_beta   90.00
_cell.angle_gamma   90.00
#
_symmetry.space_group_name_H-M   'P 1'
#
loop_
_entity.id
_entity.type
_entity.pdbx_description
1 polymer ?
#
loop_
_entity_poly.entity_id
_entity_poly.type
_entity_poly.pdbx_seq_one_letter_code
_entity_poly.pdbx_strand_id
1 'polypeptide(L)'
;ADASQSQGEYIAPQSALEQQIAAIWADVLKLERVGLDDHFFMQGGHSLLAVSVIARIRQHLGLDVQLLTLFEAPVLRDFAKRVEHGERAQAAVIECVSRAQPLALSYAQQRQWFLWQWAPHSATYNIPAALKLAGALDVAALQQAFGALIERHETLRTTFRL
;
A
#
# COMPACT_ATOMS: atom_id res chain seq x y z
N ALA A 1 -19.34 7.65 34.08
CA ALA A 1 -18.20 8.33 34.72
C ALA A 1 -17.07 7.33 34.80
N ASP A 2 -15.86 7.54 34.32
CA ASP A 2 -15.26 8.63 33.57
C ASP A 2 -13.95 7.98 33.07
N ALA A 3 -13.83 7.79 31.76
CA ALA A 3 -12.58 7.32 31.16
C ALA A 3 -12.12 8.46 30.25
N SER A 4 -11.67 9.53 30.91
CA SER A 4 -10.95 10.64 30.31
C SER A 4 -9.76 10.07 29.54
N GLN A 5 -9.95 9.89 28.24
CA GLN A 5 -8.87 9.69 27.30
C GLN A 5 -7.93 10.87 27.45
N SER A 6 -6.71 10.59 27.91
CA SER A 6 -5.60 11.54 27.91
C SER A 6 -5.27 11.88 26.46
N GLN A 7 -6.04 12.80 25.89
CA GLN A 7 -5.66 13.52 24.68
C GLN A 7 -4.46 14.36 25.09
N GLY A 8 -3.27 13.95 24.64
CA GLY A 8 -2.09 14.81 24.71
C GLY A 8 -2.44 16.18 24.14
N GLU A 9 -1.86 17.23 24.73
CA GLU A 9 -2.10 18.60 24.30
C GLU A 9 -1.83 18.73 22.81
N TYR A 10 -2.82 19.21 22.05
CA TYR A 10 -2.66 19.38 20.61
C TYR A 10 -1.67 20.50 20.33
N ILE A 11 -0.55 20.16 19.68
CA ILE A 11 0.46 21.12 19.21
C ILE A 11 0.43 21.15 17.69
N ALA A 12 0.12 22.31 17.12
CA ALA A 12 0.01 22.48 15.68
C ALA A 12 1.37 22.33 14.98
N PRO A 13 1.43 21.69 13.79
CA PRO A 13 2.59 21.70 12.89
C PRO A 13 3.06 23.12 12.57
N GLN A 14 4.37 23.38 12.70
CA GLN A 14 4.94 24.72 12.61
C GLN A 14 5.59 24.97 11.26
N SER A 15 6.38 24.02 10.75
CA SER A 15 7.06 24.14 9.46
C SER A 15 6.17 23.72 8.30
N ALA A 16 6.47 24.21 7.09
CA ALA A 16 5.75 23.81 5.88
C ALA A 16 5.85 22.29 5.63
N LEU A 17 6.99 21.68 5.94
CA LEU A 17 7.18 20.23 5.82
C LEU A 17 6.32 19.48 6.84
N GLU A 18 6.31 19.91 8.10
CA GLU A 18 5.47 19.30 9.15
C GLU A 18 3.99 19.38 8.78
N GLN A 19 3.53 20.52 8.26
CA GLN A 19 2.14 20.70 7.82
C GLN A 19 1.77 19.76 6.68
N GLN A 20 2.65 19.60 5.68
CA GLN A 20 2.43 18.71 4.55
C GLN A 20 2.40 17.24 4.99
N ILE A 21 3.31 16.83 5.86
CA ILE A 21 3.33 15.45 6.41
C ILE A 21 2.11 15.21 7.29
N ALA A 22 1.72 16.17 8.14
CA ALA A 22 0.52 16.07 8.97
C ALA A 22 -0.75 15.88 8.14
N ALA A 23 -0.88 16.63 7.04
CA ALA A 23 -1.99 16.47 6.10
C ALA A 23 -2.01 15.07 5.46
N ILE A 24 -0.85 14.56 5.03
CA ILE A 24 -0.75 13.19 4.51
C ILE A 24 -1.18 12.16 5.55
N TRP A 25 -0.76 12.32 6.81
CA TRP A 25 -1.16 11.42 7.89
C TRP A 25 -2.66 11.51 8.16
N ALA A 26 -3.22 12.71 8.27
CA ALA A 26 -4.65 12.92 8.48
C ALA A 26 -5.48 12.23 7.40
N ASP A 27 -5.10 12.37 6.12
CA ASP A 27 -5.83 11.75 5.01
C ASP A 27 -5.75 10.21 4.99
N VAL A 28 -4.61 9.65 5.39
CA VAL A 28 -4.38 8.20 5.43
C VAL A 28 -5.07 7.57 6.64
N LEU A 29 -4.96 8.20 7.80
CA LEU A 29 -5.56 7.76 9.07
C LEU A 29 -7.04 8.12 9.19
N LYS A 30 -7.58 8.95 8.27
CA LYS A 30 -8.97 9.45 8.30
C LYS A 30 -9.26 10.29 9.55
N LEU A 31 -8.33 11.16 9.91
CA LEU A 31 -8.43 12.09 11.02
C LEU A 31 -8.71 13.51 10.50
N GLU A 32 -9.36 14.33 11.32
CA GLU A 32 -9.58 15.76 11.00
C GLU A 32 -8.27 16.55 11.02
N ARG A 33 -7.38 16.25 11.97
CA ARG A 33 -6.09 16.90 12.15
C ARG A 33 -5.09 15.98 12.85
N VAL A 34 -3.80 16.26 12.63
CA VAL A 34 -2.67 15.59 13.30
C VAL A 34 -1.74 16.67 13.87
N GLY A 35 -1.39 16.52 15.14
CA GLY A 35 -0.45 17.39 15.87
C GLY A 35 0.99 16.87 15.84
N LEU A 36 1.93 17.69 16.30
CA LEU A 36 3.36 17.36 16.33
C LEU A 36 3.70 16.16 17.19
N ASP A 37 2.99 16.00 18.31
CA ASP A 37 3.28 14.93 19.27
C ASP A 37 2.35 13.72 19.08
N ASP A 38 1.58 13.68 18.00
CA ASP A 38 0.76 12.53 17.65
C ASP A 38 1.64 11.37 17.18
N HIS A 39 1.36 10.20 17.75
CA HIS A 39 2.06 8.96 17.45
C HIS A 39 1.26 8.13 16.44
N PHE A 40 1.84 7.88 15.25
CA PHE A 40 1.18 7.23 14.12
C PHE A 40 0.41 5.96 14.49
N PHE A 41 1.07 5.05 15.21
CA PHE A 41 0.47 3.76 15.58
C PHE A 41 -0.56 3.85 16.70
N MET A 42 -0.50 4.89 17.54
CA MET A 42 -1.52 5.11 18.59
C MET A 42 -2.80 5.71 17.97
N GLN A 43 -2.66 6.37 16.83
CA GLN A 43 -3.76 6.92 16.04
C GLN A 43 -4.36 5.89 15.06
N GLY A 44 -4.12 4.59 15.26
CA GLY A 44 -4.66 3.51 14.42
C GLY A 44 -3.83 3.16 13.19
N GLY A 45 -2.63 3.75 13.04
CA GLY A 45 -1.70 3.43 11.97
C GLY A 45 -1.18 1.98 12.05
N HIS A 46 -0.95 1.37 10.89
CA HIS A 46 -0.31 0.05 10.75
C HIS A 46 0.53 -0.01 9.47
N SER A 47 1.24 -1.12 9.22
CA SER A 47 2.25 -1.20 8.15
C SER A 47 1.75 -0.84 6.75
N LEU A 48 0.51 -1.20 6.39
CA LEU A 48 -0.06 -0.84 5.09
C LEU A 48 -0.33 0.67 4.98
N LEU A 49 -0.80 1.30 6.06
CA LEU A 49 -0.98 2.75 6.12
C LEU A 49 0.37 3.47 6.12
N ALA A 50 1.37 2.92 6.80
CA ALA A 50 2.75 3.43 6.77
C ALA A 50 3.33 3.43 5.36
N VAL A 51 3.18 2.32 4.62
CA VAL A 51 3.55 2.23 3.20
C VAL A 51 2.79 3.28 2.37
N SER A 52 1.51 3.50 2.67
CA SER A 52 0.69 4.50 1.96
C SER A 52 1.16 5.93 2.24
N VAL A 53 1.52 6.26 3.49
CA VAL A 53 2.10 7.55 3.87
C VAL A 53 3.39 7.81 3.10
N ILE A 54 4.30 6.84 3.06
CA ILE A 54 5.59 6.97 2.37
C ILE A 54 5.40 7.15 0.88
N ALA A 55 4.50 6.37 0.26
CA ALA A 55 4.16 6.54 -1.15
C ALA A 55 3.67 7.96 -1.45
N ARG A 56 2.82 8.53 -0.58
CA ARG A 56 2.31 9.90 -0.73
C ARG A 56 3.37 10.97 -0.48
N ILE A 57 4.24 10.80 0.52
CA ILE A 57 5.38 11.70 0.75
C ILE A 57 6.27 11.73 -0.49
N ARG A 58 6.57 10.56 -1.06
CA ARG A 58 7.34 10.47 -2.29
C ARG A 58 6.64 11.16 -3.47
N GLN A 59 5.34 10.93 -3.65
CA GLN A 59 4.57 11.51 -4.76
C GLN A 59 4.41 13.04 -4.65
N HIS A 60 4.13 13.56 -3.46
CA HIS A 60 3.80 14.97 -3.27
C HIS A 60 5.02 15.83 -2.93
N LEU A 61 6.01 15.27 -2.23
CA LEU A 61 7.17 16.01 -1.71
C LEU A 61 8.47 15.67 -2.45
N GLY A 62 8.49 14.61 -3.25
CA GLY A 62 9.69 14.15 -3.96
C GLY A 62 10.81 13.69 -3.03
N LEU A 63 10.47 13.25 -1.82
CA LEU A 63 11.39 12.76 -0.80
C LEU A 63 11.29 11.25 -0.71
N ASP A 64 12.43 10.56 -0.66
CA ASP A 64 12.46 9.12 -0.39
C ASP A 64 12.59 8.88 1.09
N VAL A 65 11.69 8.07 1.64
CA VAL A 65 11.64 7.78 3.07
C VAL A 65 11.55 6.28 3.23
N GLN A 66 12.47 5.71 4.00
CA GLN A 66 12.44 4.27 4.26
C GLN A 66 11.26 3.96 5.18
N LEU A 67 10.62 2.80 4.96
CA LEU A 67 9.54 2.33 5.83
C LEU A 67 9.97 2.26 7.30
N LEU A 68 11.22 1.85 7.53
CA LEU A 68 11.79 1.76 8.87
C LEU A 68 11.80 3.11 9.61
N THR A 69 11.95 4.24 8.90
CA THR A 69 11.99 5.59 9.51
C THR A 69 10.74 5.90 10.32
N LEU A 70 9.56 5.48 9.86
CA LEU A 70 8.30 5.68 10.60
C LEU A 70 8.21 4.79 11.85
N PHE A 71 8.82 3.60 11.83
CA PHE A 71 8.87 2.73 13.00
C PHE A 71 9.86 3.25 14.06
N GLU A 72 10.98 3.82 13.63
CA GLU A 72 11.98 4.39 14.53
C GLU A 72 11.59 5.76 15.10
N ALA A 73 10.83 6.55 14.34
CA ALA A 73 10.31 7.84 14.75
C ALA A 73 8.81 7.91 14.45
N PRO A 74 7.97 7.30 15.30
CA PRO A 74 6.53 7.22 15.07
C PRO A 74 5.76 8.48 15.44
N VAL A 75 6.42 9.46 16.08
CA VAL A 75 5.85 10.75 16.44
C VAL A 75 6.09 11.75 15.30
N LEU A 76 5.06 12.49 14.88
CA LEU A 76 5.10 13.38 13.71
C LEU A 76 6.33 14.32 13.73
N ARG A 77 6.61 14.94 14.86
CA ARG A 77 7.75 15.85 15.06
C ARG A 77 9.08 15.20 14.71
N ASP A 78 9.34 14.01 15.25
CA ASP A 78 10.61 13.32 15.04
C ASP A 78 10.68 12.68 13.65
N PHE A 79 9.55 12.22 13.14
CA PHE A 79 9.43 11.74 11.77
C PHE A 79 9.77 12.84 10.77
N ALA A 80 9.17 14.02 10.90
CA ALA A 80 9.37 15.16 10.01
C ALA A 80 10.84 15.58 9.95
N LYS A 81 11.53 15.63 11.11
CA LYS A 81 12.98 15.89 11.17
C LYS A 81 13.79 14.88 10.38
N ARG A 82 13.45 13.59 10.45
CA ARG A 82 14.15 12.55 9.70
C ARG A 82 13.87 12.63 8.20
N VAL A 83 12.63 12.97 7.83
CA VAL A 83 12.23 13.17 6.43
C VAL A 83 12.93 14.38 5.81
N GLU A 84 13.16 15.45 6.58
CA GLU A 84 13.89 16.64 6.12
C GLU A 84 15.32 16.33 5.66
N HIS A 85 15.98 15.39 6.33
CA HIS A 85 17.33 14.92 6.00
C HIS A 85 17.33 13.77 4.99
N GLY A 86 16.16 13.38 4.48
CA GLY A 86 16.01 12.28 3.53
C GLY A 86 16.53 12.64 2.13
N GLU A 87 16.94 11.61 1.38
CA GLU A 87 17.36 11.78 0.00
C GLU A 87 16.19 12.16 -0.90
N ARG A 88 16.51 12.86 -2.01
CA ARG A 88 15.52 13.08 -3.07
C ARG A 88 15.18 11.75 -3.73
N ALA A 89 13.89 11.51 -3.94
CA ALA A 89 13.42 10.29 -4.58
C ALA A 89 13.99 10.16 -6.00
N GLN A 90 14.99 9.30 -6.15
CA GLN A 90 15.54 8.86 -7.44
C GLN A 90 15.06 7.45 -7.71
N ALA A 91 13.79 7.29 -8.02
CA ALA A 91 13.28 5.96 -8.31
C ALA A 91 12.69 5.91 -9.71
N ALA A 92 13.11 4.86 -10.41
CA ALA A 92 12.68 4.56 -11.77
C ALA A 92 11.15 4.54 -11.82
N VAL A 93 10.60 5.35 -12.73
CA VAL A 93 9.18 5.35 -13.01
C VAL A 93 8.83 4.00 -13.63
N ILE A 94 7.74 3.38 -13.18
CA ILE A 94 7.21 2.19 -13.86
C ILE A 94 6.50 2.69 -15.12
N GLU A 95 7.21 2.62 -16.24
CA GLU A 95 6.69 3.07 -17.53
C GLU A 95 5.74 2.04 -18.14
N CYS A 96 4.81 2.53 -18.95
CA CYS A 96 3.95 1.66 -19.73
C CYS A 96 4.76 1.00 -20.84
N VAL A 97 5.02 -0.29 -20.72
CA VAL A 97 5.75 -1.07 -21.72
C VAL A 97 4.82 -1.61 -22.80
N SER A 98 5.31 -1.76 -24.02
CA SER A 98 4.55 -2.33 -25.14
C SER A 98 4.16 -3.79 -24.89
N ARG A 99 2.97 -4.18 -25.34
CA ARG A 99 2.46 -5.57 -25.32
C ARG A 99 2.75 -6.33 -26.63
N ALA A 100 3.50 -5.70 -27.54
CA ALA A 100 3.85 -6.30 -28.84
C ALA A 100 4.88 -7.43 -28.73
N GLN A 101 5.52 -7.59 -27.57
CA GLN A 101 6.53 -8.63 -27.31
C GLN A 101 6.29 -9.29 -25.96
N PRO A 102 6.80 -10.52 -25.73
CA PRO A 102 6.76 -11.16 -24.43
C PRO A 102 7.39 -10.29 -23.34
N LEU A 103 6.75 -10.22 -22.18
CA LEU A 103 7.25 -9.50 -21.02
C LEU A 103 8.10 -10.42 -20.14
N ALA A 104 9.19 -9.88 -19.61
CA ALA A 104 10.03 -10.60 -18.66
C ALA A 104 9.24 -10.92 -17.38
N LEU A 105 9.41 -12.14 -16.87
CA LEU A 105 8.83 -12.54 -15.60
C LEU A 105 9.48 -11.79 -14.45
N SER A 106 8.68 -11.37 -13.48
CA SER A 106 9.23 -10.94 -12.19
C SER A 106 9.98 -12.10 -11.52
N TYR A 107 10.95 -11.81 -10.64
CA TYR A 107 11.68 -12.87 -9.93
C TYR A 107 10.77 -13.83 -9.16
N ALA A 108 9.67 -13.34 -8.60
CA ALA A 108 8.67 -14.18 -7.96
C ALA A 108 7.97 -15.12 -8.95
N GLN A 109 7.60 -14.63 -10.14
CA GLN A 109 7.01 -15.44 -11.20
C GLN A 109 8.02 -16.46 -11.77
N GLN A 110 9.30 -16.10 -11.92
CA GLN A 110 10.34 -17.05 -12.35
C GLN A 110 10.47 -18.22 -11.38
N ARG A 111 10.57 -17.94 -10.07
CA ARG A 111 10.59 -18.96 -9.03
C ARG A 111 9.32 -19.82 -9.09
N GLN A 112 8.17 -19.19 -9.23
CA GLN A 112 6.89 -19.88 -9.27
C GLN A 112 6.77 -20.81 -10.49
N TRP A 113 7.20 -20.33 -11.66
CA TRP A 113 7.22 -21.10 -12.90
C TRP A 113 8.16 -22.31 -12.80
N PHE A 114 9.36 -22.11 -12.25
CA PHE A 114 10.30 -23.20 -11.99
C PHE A 114 9.72 -24.28 -11.07
N LEU A 115 9.10 -23.88 -9.95
CA LEU A 115 8.47 -24.81 -9.01
C LEU A 115 7.30 -25.57 -9.64
N TRP A 116 6.51 -24.89 -10.49
CA TRP A 116 5.44 -25.55 -11.24
C TRP A 116 5.99 -26.57 -12.24
N GLN A 117 7.07 -26.26 -12.97
CA GLN A 117 7.71 -27.20 -13.89
C GLN A 117 8.28 -28.44 -13.18
N TRP A 118 8.79 -28.28 -11.95
CA TRP A 118 9.30 -29.38 -11.14
C TRP A 118 8.19 -30.32 -10.66
N ALA A 119 7.02 -29.79 -10.29
CA ALA A 119 5.90 -30.55 -9.76
C ALA A 119 4.55 -30.08 -10.35
N PRO A 120 4.26 -30.39 -11.63
CA PRO A 120 3.12 -29.81 -12.36
C PRO A 120 1.75 -30.25 -11.81
N HIS A 121 1.71 -31.36 -11.07
CA HIS A 121 0.48 -31.86 -10.43
C HIS A 121 0.29 -31.34 -8.99
N SER A 122 1.21 -30.50 -8.50
CA SER A 122 1.12 -29.95 -7.16
C SER A 122 0.07 -28.85 -7.06
N ALA A 123 -0.76 -28.91 -6.01
CA ALA A 123 -1.73 -27.87 -5.67
C ALA A 123 -1.17 -26.84 -4.67
N THR A 124 0.12 -26.90 -4.31
CA THR A 124 0.74 -26.09 -3.23
C THR A 124 0.50 -24.59 -3.39
N TYR A 125 0.35 -24.10 -4.62
CA TYR A 125 0.19 -22.67 -4.91
C TYR A 125 -1.19 -22.30 -5.44
N ASN A 126 -2.16 -23.21 -5.33
CA ASN A 126 -3.55 -22.87 -5.58
C ASN A 126 -4.05 -21.97 -4.43
N ILE A 127 -4.81 -20.92 -4.75
CA ILE A 127 -5.41 -20.01 -3.76
C ILE A 127 -6.94 -20.16 -3.84
N PRO A 128 -7.51 -21.29 -3.36
CA PRO A 128 -8.95 -21.47 -3.37
C PRO A 128 -9.61 -20.56 -2.33
N ALA A 129 -10.74 -19.96 -2.71
CA ALA A 129 -11.59 -19.21 -1.81
C ALA A 129 -13.05 -19.60 -2.05
N ALA A 130 -13.87 -19.57 -0.99
CA ALA A 130 -15.30 -19.82 -1.06
C ALA A 130 -16.04 -18.70 -0.34
N LEU A 131 -17.13 -18.21 -0.94
CA LEU A 131 -18.03 -17.24 -0.34
C LEU A 131 -19.43 -17.84 -0.20
N LYS A 132 -20.04 -17.63 0.98
CA LYS A 132 -21.45 -17.92 1.20
C LYS A 132 -22.24 -16.64 0.98
N LEU A 133 -23.05 -16.61 -0.07
CA LEU A 133 -23.97 -15.52 -0.37
C LEU A 133 -25.37 -15.89 0.15
N ALA A 134 -26.04 -14.94 0.79
CA ALA A 134 -27.39 -15.12 1.33
C ALA A 134 -28.33 -14.09 0.68
N GLY A 135 -29.49 -14.55 0.22
CA GLY A 135 -30.48 -13.73 -0.50
C GLY A 135 -30.59 -14.10 -1.97
N ALA A 136 -31.31 -13.27 -2.73
CA ALA A 136 -31.44 -13.45 -4.18
C ALA A 136 -30.10 -13.11 -4.86
N LEU A 137 -29.59 -14.03 -5.67
CA LEU A 137 -28.38 -13.85 -6.47
C LEU A 137 -28.74 -13.84 -7.95
N ASP A 138 -28.41 -12.76 -8.63
CA ASP A 138 -28.38 -12.74 -10.09
C ASP A 138 -27.06 -13.37 -10.58
N VAL A 139 -27.15 -14.64 -11.00
CA VAL A 139 -26.00 -15.41 -11.48
C VAL A 139 -25.45 -14.84 -12.79
N ALA A 140 -26.30 -14.28 -13.66
CA ALA A 140 -25.87 -13.71 -14.93
C ALA A 140 -25.05 -12.43 -14.69
N ALA A 141 -25.51 -11.56 -13.79
CA ALA A 141 -24.75 -10.38 -13.37
C ALA A 141 -23.41 -10.76 -12.72
N LEU A 142 -23.39 -11.79 -11.87
CA LEU A 142 -22.14 -12.28 -11.25
C LEU A 142 -21.14 -12.80 -12.30
N GLN A 143 -21.61 -13.56 -13.29
CA GLN A 143 -20.77 -14.05 -14.38
C GLN A 143 -20.20 -12.89 -15.22
N GLN A 144 -21.02 -11.87 -15.52
CA GLN A 144 -20.57 -10.67 -16.22
C GLN A 144 -19.50 -9.91 -15.42
N ALA A 145 -19.67 -9.80 -14.09
CA ALA A 145 -18.69 -9.17 -13.22
C ALA A 145 -17.34 -9.89 -13.27
N PHE A 146 -17.33 -11.24 -13.23
CA PHE A 146 -16.09 -12.01 -13.41
C PHE A 146 -15.49 -11.82 -14.81
N GLY A 147 -16.31 -11.78 -15.85
CA GLY A 147 -15.86 -11.46 -17.22
C GLY A 147 -15.15 -10.11 -17.28
N ALA A 148 -15.75 -9.07 -16.71
CA ALA A 148 -15.16 -7.74 -16.66
C ALA A 148 -13.85 -7.69 -15.85
N LEU A 149 -13.74 -8.45 -14.76
CA LEU A 149 -12.49 -8.58 -14.00
C LEU A 149 -11.39 -9.23 -14.85
N ILE A 150 -11.69 -10.31 -15.56
CA ILE A 150 -10.74 -11.00 -16.44
C ILE A 150 -10.29 -10.07 -17.57
N GLU A 151 -11.20 -9.31 -18.18
CA GLU A 151 -10.86 -8.32 -19.22
C GLU A 151 -9.96 -7.20 -18.67
N ARG A 152 -10.30 -6.65 -17.50
CA ARG A 152 -9.58 -5.55 -16.85
C ARG A 152 -8.17 -5.93 -16.40
N HIS A 153 -7.96 -7.14 -15.90
CA HIS A 153 -6.69 -7.55 -15.28
C HIS A 153 -5.88 -8.47 -16.20
N GLU A 154 -4.79 -7.95 -16.78
CA GLU A 154 -3.89 -8.72 -17.68
C GLU A 154 -3.39 -10.02 -17.02
N THR A 155 -3.16 -10.01 -15.70
CA THR A 155 -2.70 -11.19 -14.94
C THR A 155 -3.66 -12.38 -15.01
N LEU A 156 -4.96 -12.14 -15.11
CA LEU A 156 -5.98 -13.20 -15.22
C LEU A 156 -6.06 -13.81 -16.63
N ARG A 157 -5.38 -13.20 -17.62
CA ARG A 157 -5.28 -13.65 -19.01
C ARG A 157 -3.84 -13.98 -19.42
N THR A 158 -2.93 -14.04 -18.45
CA THR A 158 -1.50 -14.27 -18.70
C THR A 158 -1.21 -15.77 -18.78
N THR A 159 -0.49 -16.18 -19.82
CA THR A 159 0.02 -17.55 -19.97
C THR A 159 1.54 -17.55 -19.95
N PHE A 160 2.13 -18.55 -19.32
CA PHE A 160 3.57 -18.81 -19.34
C PHE A 160 3.86 -19.86 -20.41
N ARG A 161 4.92 -19.66 -21.19
CA ARG A 161 5.34 -20.58 -22.26
C ARG A 161 6.84 -20.83 -22.14
N LEU A 162 7.27 -22.00 -22.60
CA LEU A 162 8.68 -22.35 -22.79
C LEU A 162 9.26 -21.61 -24.00
#